data_AF-A0A250KNM2-F1
#
_entry.id   AF-A0A250KNM2-F1
#
_cell.length_a   1.000
_cell.length_b   1.000
_cell.length_c   1.000
_cell.angle_alpha   90.00
_cell.angle_beta   90.00
_cell.angle_gamma   90.00
#
_symmetry.space_group_name_H-M   'P 1'
#
loop_
_entity.id
_entity.type
_entity.pdbx_description
1 polymer ?
#
loop_
_entity_poly.entity_id
_entity_poly.type
_entity_poly.pdbx_seq_one_letter_code
_entity_poly.pdbx_strand_id
1 'polypeptide(L)'
;MAAMNAAALAEENRTLKATLAQREARIERLEFDLAQLKKLLFGARSERLATLPDIDQLPLWDEVPEDAPVASPVAFKTVVVQSPAKNQPKRTALPAHLPREIVVLPLSAQDRQCPACGEERPVIGKRPLEDSLFLMPPNS
;
A
#
# COMPACT_ATOMS: atom_id res chain seq x y z
N MET A 1 -0.35 62.53 -25.90
CA MET A 1 -1.31 61.41 -25.90
C MET A 1 -0.63 60.04 -26.06
N ALA A 2 0.31 59.82 -26.99
CA ALA A 2 0.93 58.50 -27.19
C ALA A 2 1.74 57.93 -26.00
N ALA A 3 2.39 58.78 -25.19
CA ALA A 3 3.20 58.34 -24.05
C ALA A 3 2.38 57.80 -22.86
N MET A 4 1.15 58.31 -22.63
CA MET A 4 0.25 57.78 -21.59
C MET A 4 -0.22 56.36 -21.92
N ASN A 5 -0.41 56.05 -23.20
CA ASN A 5 -0.87 54.73 -23.64
C ASN A 5 0.22 53.66 -23.49
N ALA A 6 1.49 54.02 -23.69
CA ALA A 6 2.61 53.09 -23.52
C ALA A 6 2.81 52.65 -22.06
N ALA A 7 2.67 53.57 -21.11
CA ALA A 7 2.74 53.26 -19.69
C ALA A 7 1.56 52.39 -19.23
N ALA A 8 0.34 52.71 -19.68
CA ALA A 8 -0.86 51.91 -19.39
C ALA A 8 -0.74 50.47 -19.95
N LEU A 9 -0.26 50.31 -21.19
CA LEU A 9 0.00 48.99 -21.78
C LEU A 9 1.06 48.20 -21.00
N ALA A 10 2.08 48.87 -20.46
CA ALA A 10 3.13 48.22 -19.68
C ALA A 10 2.58 47.73 -18.32
N GLU A 11 1.73 48.52 -17.68
CA GLU A 11 1.02 48.15 -16.44
C GLU A 11 0.11 46.93 -16.70
N GLU A 12 -0.68 46.95 -17.76
CA GLU A 12 -1.54 45.83 -18.16
C GLU A 12 -0.73 44.56 -18.48
N ASN A 13 0.41 44.68 -19.17
CA ASN A 13 1.29 43.54 -19.39
C ASN A 13 1.86 42.97 -18.08
N ARG A 14 2.15 43.82 -17.09
CA ARG A 14 2.63 43.35 -15.78
C ARG A 14 1.54 42.59 -15.03
N THR A 15 0.31 43.09 -15.03
CA THR A 15 -0.82 42.41 -14.36
C THR A 15 -1.14 41.08 -15.05
N LEU A 16 -1.14 41.05 -16.38
CA LEU A 16 -1.33 39.82 -17.15
C LEU A 16 -0.23 38.79 -16.85
N LYS A 17 1.05 39.19 -16.82
CA LYS A 17 2.15 38.29 -16.45
C LYS A 17 2.03 37.77 -15.02
N ALA A 18 1.65 38.62 -14.07
CA ALA A 18 1.44 38.20 -12.69
C ALA A 18 0.29 37.18 -12.56
N THR A 19 -0.82 37.40 -13.26
CA THR A 19 -1.94 36.44 -13.27
C THR A 19 -1.60 35.13 -13.96
N LEU A 20 -0.80 35.15 -15.03
CA LEU A 20 -0.29 33.94 -15.67
C LEU A 20 0.59 33.14 -14.71
N ALA A 21 1.56 33.78 -14.06
CA ALA A 21 2.43 33.12 -13.09
C ALA A 21 1.63 32.49 -11.93
N GLN A 22 0.60 33.20 -11.43
CA GLN A 22 -0.30 32.66 -10.40
C GLN A 22 -1.06 31.42 -10.89
N ARG A 23 -1.53 31.43 -12.14
CA ARG A 23 -2.25 30.30 -12.73
C ARG A 23 -1.33 29.12 -12.98
N GLU A 24 -0.11 29.35 -13.47
CA GLU A 24 0.92 28.31 -13.66
C GLU A 24 1.24 27.61 -12.33
N ALA A 25 1.51 28.37 -11.27
CA ALA A 25 1.74 27.81 -9.94
C ALA A 25 0.56 26.97 -9.43
N ARG A 26 -0.68 27.39 -9.75
CA ARG A 26 -1.88 26.61 -9.41
C ARG A 26 -2.00 25.33 -10.24
N ILE A 27 -1.64 25.37 -11.52
CA ILE A 27 -1.63 24.20 -12.40
C ILE A 27 -0.61 23.19 -11.87
N GLU A 28 0.63 23.61 -11.62
CA GLU A 28 1.68 22.74 -11.08
C GLU A 28 1.25 22.07 -9.77
N ARG A 29 0.59 22.83 -8.88
CA ARG A 29 0.07 22.28 -7.63
C ARG A 29 -0.99 21.21 -7.88
N LEU A 30 -1.95 21.48 -8.75
CA LEU A 30 -3.03 20.54 -9.07
C LEU A 30 -2.51 19.28 -9.77
N GLU A 31 -1.52 19.43 -10.66
CA GLU A 31 -0.86 18.31 -11.32
C GLU A 31 -0.11 17.42 -10.32
N PHE A 32 0.60 18.03 -9.36
CA PHE A 32 1.24 17.31 -8.27
C PHE A 32 0.22 16.52 -7.43
N ASP A 33 -0.87 17.17 -7.00
CA ASP A 33 -1.90 16.53 -6.19
C ASP A 33 -2.59 15.38 -6.97
N LEU A 34 -2.83 15.56 -8.27
CA LEU A 34 -3.35 14.50 -9.15
C LEU A 34 -2.38 13.33 -9.28
N ALA A 35 -1.08 13.59 -9.44
CA ALA A 35 -0.07 12.55 -9.52
C ALA A 35 -0.01 11.75 -8.21
N GLN A 36 -0.11 12.41 -7.06
CA GLN A 36 -0.15 11.74 -5.76
C GLN A 36 -1.41 10.89 -5.59
N LEU A 37 -2.59 11.40 -5.95
CA LEU A 37 -3.83 10.62 -5.90
C LEU A 37 -3.77 9.40 -6.82
N LYS A 38 -3.22 9.54 -8.03
CA LYS A 38 -3.01 8.41 -8.94
C LYS A 38 -2.06 7.37 -8.35
N LYS A 39 -0.97 7.78 -7.69
CA LYS A 39 -0.08 6.85 -6.97
C LYS A 39 -0.79 6.17 -5.81
N LEU A 40 -1.66 6.84 -5.06
CA LEU A 40 -2.42 6.19 -3.99
C LEU A 40 -3.43 5.17 -4.51
N LEU A 41 -4.14 5.51 -5.60
CA LEU A 41 -5.15 4.63 -6.21
C LEU A 41 -4.54 3.45 -6.98
N PHE A 42 -3.44 3.70 -7.70
CA PHE A 42 -2.86 2.75 -8.64
C PHE A 42 -1.45 2.28 -8.28
N GLY A 43 -0.78 2.87 -7.29
CA GLY A 43 0.60 2.56 -6.91
C GLY A 43 0.78 1.12 -6.43
N ALA A 44 -0.14 0.63 -5.59
CA ALA A 44 -0.14 -0.77 -5.18
C ALA A 44 -0.39 -1.74 -6.35
N ARG A 45 -1.01 -1.27 -7.45
CA ARG A 45 -1.22 -2.05 -8.67
C ARG A 45 0.00 -1.98 -9.59
N SER A 46 0.67 -0.84 -9.69
CA SER A 46 1.92 -0.69 -10.47
C SER A 46 3.09 -1.42 -9.84
N GLU A 47 3.20 -1.51 -8.50
CA GLU A 47 4.22 -2.33 -7.84
C GLU A 47 4.01 -3.82 -8.12
N ARG A 48 2.76 -4.29 -8.10
CA ARG A 48 2.43 -5.67 -8.48
C ARG A 48 2.72 -5.96 -9.94
N LEU A 49 2.48 -4.99 -10.84
CA LEU A 49 2.79 -5.10 -12.26
C LEU A 49 4.30 -5.00 -12.53
N ALA A 50 5.04 -4.18 -11.81
CA ALA A 50 6.50 -4.09 -11.91
C ALA A 50 7.23 -5.32 -11.35
N THR A 51 6.54 -6.12 -10.52
CA THR A 51 7.03 -7.42 -10.05
C THR A 51 6.76 -8.53 -11.07
N LEU A 52 5.84 -8.32 -12.01
CA LEU A 52 5.66 -9.24 -13.14
C LEU A 52 6.75 -8.95 -14.16
N PRO A 53 7.42 -9.97 -14.73
CA PRO A 53 8.34 -9.76 -15.83
C PRO A 53 7.56 -9.13 -16.99
N ASP A 54 7.92 -7.90 -17.33
CA ASP A 54 7.35 -7.17 -18.44
C ASP A 54 7.68 -7.97 -19.72
N ILE A 55 6.66 -8.31 -20.51
CA ILE A 55 6.79 -9.23 -21.66
C ILE A 55 7.80 -8.69 -22.69
N ASP A 56 7.99 -7.36 -22.70
CA ASP A 56 8.92 -6.66 -23.59
C ASP A 56 10.25 -6.26 -22.95
N GLN A 57 10.49 -6.56 -21.65
CA GLN A 57 11.78 -6.27 -21.03
C GLN A 57 12.67 -7.51 -20.99
N LEU A 58 13.74 -7.47 -21.80
CA LEU A 58 14.82 -8.43 -21.70
C LEU A 58 15.49 -8.31 -20.31
N PRO A 59 15.86 -9.44 -19.68
CA PRO A 59 16.64 -9.42 -18.46
C PRO A 59 17.96 -8.69 -18.71
N LEU A 60 18.26 -7.68 -17.89
CA LEU A 60 19.44 -6.82 -18.03
C LEU A 60 20.77 -7.57 -17.84
N TRP A 61 20.74 -8.80 -17.30
CA TRP A 61 21.93 -9.51 -16.82
C TRP A 61 22.12 -10.91 -17.42
N ASP A 62 21.20 -11.41 -18.25
CA ASP A 62 21.32 -12.73 -18.84
C ASP A 62 21.73 -12.63 -20.31
N GLU A 63 22.91 -13.16 -20.64
CA GLU A 63 23.32 -13.39 -22.03
C GLU A 63 22.32 -14.37 -22.67
N VAL A 64 21.56 -13.88 -23.64
CA VAL A 64 20.54 -14.67 -24.34
C VAL A 64 21.25 -15.77 -25.14
N PRO A 65 20.98 -17.07 -24.89
CA PRO A 65 21.46 -18.14 -25.78
C PRO A 65 20.80 -17.98 -27.15
N GLU A 66 21.56 -18.07 -28.23
CA GLU A 66 21.08 -17.82 -29.62
C GLU A 66 19.94 -18.75 -30.10
N ASP A 67 19.57 -19.77 -29.32
CA ASP A 67 18.51 -20.74 -29.64
C ASP A 67 17.27 -20.60 -28.74
N ALA A 68 16.76 -19.38 -28.54
CA ALA A 68 15.50 -19.18 -27.84
C ALA A 68 14.30 -19.33 -28.81
N PRO A 69 13.42 -20.35 -28.66
CA PRO A 69 12.27 -20.52 -29.54
C PRO A 69 11.23 -19.41 -29.31
N VAL A 70 10.72 -18.84 -30.40
CA VAL A 70 9.67 -17.81 -30.41
C VAL A 70 8.39 -18.38 -29.80
N ALA A 71 7.93 -17.79 -28.69
CA ALA A 71 6.74 -18.25 -27.98
C ALA A 71 5.45 -17.91 -28.76
N SER A 72 4.62 -18.93 -28.99
CA SER A 72 3.28 -18.84 -29.58
C SER A 72 2.29 -18.08 -28.66
N PRO A 73 1.30 -17.35 -29.21
CA PRO A 73 0.34 -16.59 -28.40
C PRO A 73 -0.46 -17.51 -27.48
N VAL A 74 -0.27 -17.33 -26.18
CA VAL A 74 -0.90 -18.13 -25.13
C VAL A 74 -2.37 -17.72 -25.00
N ALA A 75 -3.28 -18.65 -25.28
CA ALA A 75 -4.71 -18.47 -25.00
C ALA A 75 -4.92 -18.37 -23.48
N PHE A 76 -5.52 -17.26 -23.03
CA PHE A 76 -5.83 -17.05 -21.61
C PHE A 76 -6.85 -18.07 -21.12
N LYS A 77 -6.37 -19.05 -20.36
CA LYS A 77 -7.22 -19.95 -19.57
C LYS A 77 -7.58 -19.25 -18.27
N THR A 78 -8.87 -19.20 -17.95
CA THR A 78 -9.34 -18.79 -16.62
C THR A 78 -8.88 -19.82 -15.60
N VAL A 79 -7.95 -19.41 -14.73
CA VAL A 79 -7.47 -20.23 -13.63
C VAL A 79 -8.35 -19.98 -12.42
N VAL A 80 -8.96 -21.04 -11.88
CA VAL A 80 -9.58 -20.99 -10.56
C VAL A 80 -8.46 -20.81 -9.55
N VAL A 81 -8.36 -19.60 -8.97
CA VAL A 81 -7.39 -19.30 -7.93
C VAL A 81 -7.78 -20.06 -6.68
N GLN A 82 -7.01 -21.09 -6.34
CA GLN A 82 -7.08 -21.69 -5.01
C GLN A 82 -6.53 -20.65 -4.03
N SER A 83 -7.38 -20.26 -3.07
CA SER A 83 -6.97 -19.37 -1.97
C SER A 83 -5.70 -19.93 -1.32
N PRO A 84 -4.62 -19.15 -1.15
CA PRO A 84 -3.44 -19.64 -0.46
C PRO A 84 -3.83 -20.08 0.95
N ALA A 85 -3.28 -21.22 1.39
CA ALA A 85 -3.39 -21.64 2.77
C ALA A 85 -2.94 -20.48 3.67
N LYS A 86 -3.80 -20.08 4.62
CA LYS A 86 -3.49 -18.97 5.54
C LYS A 86 -2.15 -19.26 6.20
N ASN A 87 -1.15 -18.44 5.90
CA ASN A 87 0.15 -18.50 6.55
C ASN A 87 -0.07 -18.43 8.06
N GLN A 88 0.32 -19.49 8.77
CA GLN A 88 0.39 -19.42 10.23
C GLN A 88 1.36 -18.30 10.58
N PRO A 89 1.03 -17.46 11.59
CA PRO A 89 1.90 -16.35 11.96
C PRO A 89 3.30 -16.90 12.28
N LYS A 90 4.32 -16.33 11.62
CA LYS A 90 5.76 -16.60 11.81
C LYS A 90 6.28 -16.32 13.23
N ARG A 91 5.40 -16.08 14.20
CA ARG A 91 5.80 -15.95 15.60
C ARG A 91 6.19 -17.34 16.08
N THR A 92 7.46 -17.53 16.37
CA THR A 92 7.97 -18.73 17.04
C THR A 92 7.18 -18.92 18.32
N ALA A 93 6.34 -19.95 18.38
CA ALA A 93 5.64 -20.29 19.60
C ALA A 93 6.67 -20.56 20.71
N LEU A 94 6.40 -20.08 21.92
CA LEU A 94 7.29 -20.36 23.05
C LEU A 94 7.54 -21.87 23.17
N PRO A 95 8.79 -22.30 23.42
CA PRO A 95 9.15 -23.71 23.55
C PRO A 95 8.24 -24.47 24.53
N ALA A 96 7.95 -25.73 24.22
CA ALA A 96 6.99 -26.55 24.98
C ALA A 96 7.42 -26.84 26.43
N HIS A 97 8.72 -26.71 26.74
CA HIS A 97 9.29 -26.96 28.06
C HIS A 97 9.19 -25.75 29.01
N LEU A 98 8.80 -24.57 28.51
CA LEU A 98 8.49 -23.44 29.37
C LEU A 98 7.07 -23.61 29.97
N PRO A 99 6.89 -23.36 31.28
CA PRO A 99 5.56 -23.37 31.88
C PRO A 99 4.68 -22.33 31.17
N ARG A 100 3.50 -22.75 30.72
CA ARG A 100 2.52 -21.88 30.07
C ARG A 100 1.36 -21.63 31.04
N GLU A 101 1.17 -20.38 31.45
CA GLU A 101 -0.06 -19.97 32.13
C GLU A 101 -1.00 -19.33 31.09
N ILE A 102 -2.20 -19.91 30.92
CA ILE A 102 -3.21 -19.39 30.00
C ILE A 102 -4.22 -18.58 30.82
N VAL A 103 -4.07 -17.25 30.81
CA VAL A 103 -5.07 -16.35 31.38
C VAL A 103 -6.07 -15.96 30.29
N VAL A 104 -7.33 -16.38 30.45
CA VAL A 104 -8.41 -15.98 29.53
C VAL A 104 -8.98 -14.67 30.02
N LEU A 105 -8.80 -13.60 29.24
CA LEU A 105 -9.41 -12.30 29.50
C LEU A 105 -10.80 -12.25 28.84
N PRO A 106 -11.89 -12.30 29.64
CA PRO A 106 -13.24 -12.25 29.11
C PRO A 106 -13.56 -10.88 28.51
N LEU A 107 -14.24 -10.84 27.36
CA LEU A 107 -14.95 -9.64 26.91
C LEU A 107 -16.08 -9.29 27.88
N SER A 108 -16.49 -8.01 27.94
CA SER A 108 -17.60 -7.56 28.77
C SER A 108 -18.91 -8.26 28.36
N ALA A 109 -19.89 -8.33 29.27
CA ALA A 109 -21.18 -8.97 29.00
C ALA A 109 -21.91 -8.34 27.80
N GLN A 110 -21.77 -7.03 27.60
CA GLN A 110 -22.37 -6.31 26.47
C GLN A 110 -21.70 -6.69 25.14
N ASP A 111 -20.37 -6.81 25.12
CA ASP A 111 -19.61 -7.11 23.89
C ASP A 111 -19.78 -8.56 23.42
N ARG A 112 -20.15 -9.46 24.35
CA ARG A 112 -20.43 -10.87 24.06
C ARG A 112 -21.80 -11.08 23.42
N GLN A 113 -22.73 -10.16 23.64
CA GLN A 113 -24.07 -10.24 23.09
C GLN A 113 -24.07 -9.72 21.65
N CYS A 114 -24.78 -10.43 20.78
CA CYS A 114 -24.98 -9.97 19.42
C CYS A 114 -25.93 -8.75 19.43
N PRO A 115 -25.55 -7.58 18.89
CA PRO A 115 -26.41 -6.40 18.90
C PRO A 115 -27.67 -6.55 18.03
N ALA A 116 -27.74 -7.58 17.19
CA ALA A 116 -28.87 -7.84 16.30
C ALA A 116 -29.89 -8.85 16.85
N CYS A 117 -29.45 -9.89 17.58
CA CYS A 117 -30.34 -10.95 18.09
C CYS A 117 -30.31 -11.12 19.61
N GLY A 118 -29.41 -10.45 20.34
CA GLY A 118 -29.30 -10.54 21.80
C GLY A 118 -28.68 -11.83 22.34
N GLU A 119 -28.45 -12.83 21.49
CA GLU A 119 -27.81 -14.09 21.89
C GLU A 119 -26.30 -13.93 22.13
N GLU A 120 -25.74 -14.77 23.01
CA GLU A 120 -24.30 -14.79 23.28
C GLU A 120 -23.55 -15.39 22.08
N ARG A 121 -22.53 -14.65 21.60
CA ARG A 121 -21.76 -15.06 20.42
C ARG A 121 -20.82 -16.22 20.76
N PRO A 122 -20.75 -17.27 19.93
CA PRO A 122 -19.81 -18.38 20.17
C PRO A 122 -18.36 -17.89 20.10
N VAL A 123 -17.48 -18.45 20.94
CA VAL A 123 -16.06 -18.08 20.97
C VAL A 123 -15.37 -18.63 19.73
N ILE A 124 -14.95 -17.75 18.83
CA ILE A 124 -14.21 -18.11 17.62
C ILE A 124 -12.73 -17.74 17.80
N GLY A 125 -11.95 -18.76 18.15
CA GLY A 125 -10.50 -18.63 18.28
C GLY A 125 -10.05 -17.91 19.55
N LYS A 126 -8.72 -17.78 19.70
CA LYS A 126 -8.06 -17.08 20.79
C LYS A 126 -6.93 -16.23 20.21
N ARG A 127 -6.77 -14.99 20.69
CA ARG A 127 -5.64 -14.14 20.34
C ARG A 127 -4.70 -14.07 21.56
N PRO A 128 -3.43 -14.48 21.44
CA PRO A 128 -2.48 -14.27 22.52
C PRO A 128 -2.21 -12.77 22.69
N LEU A 129 -2.22 -12.30 23.93
CA LEU A 129 -1.58 -11.02 24.27
C LEU A 129 -0.11 -11.30 24.57
N GLU A 130 0.77 -10.44 24.08
CA GLU A 130 2.21 -10.56 24.31
C GLU A 130 2.56 -9.82 25.60
N ASP A 131 2.85 -10.56 26.66
CA ASP A 131 3.52 -10.00 27.84
C ASP A 131 5.03 -10.01 27.55
N SER A 132 5.63 -8.83 27.43
CA SER A 132 7.07 -8.69 27.20
C SER A 132 7.85 -9.16 28.43
N LEU A 133 8.52 -10.31 28.33
CA LEU A 133 9.46 -10.76 29.35
C LEU A 133 10.79 -10.02 29.19
N PHE A 134 11.13 -9.15 30.15
CA PHE A 134 12.48 -8.61 30.28
C PHE A 134 13.38 -9.66 30.94
N LEU A 135 14.27 -10.27 30.15
CA LEU A 135 15.34 -11.11 30.69
C LEU A 135 16.40 -10.19 31.32
N MET A 136 16.47 -10.14 32.66
CA MET A 136 17.64 -9.55 33.33
C MET A 136 18.80 -10.54 33.23
N PRO A 137 19.98 -10.13 32.74
CA PRO A 137 21.15 -11.01 32.71
C PRO A 137 21.54 -11.41 34.14
N PRO A 138 22.07 -12.63 34.34
CA PRO A 138 22.51 -13.06 35.66
C PRO A 138 23.62 -12.13 36.14
N ASN A 139 23.44 -11.56 37.35
CA ASN A 139 24.46 -10.77 38.01
C ASN A 139 25.74 -11.61 38.11
N SER A 140 26.83 -11.12 37.50
CA SER A 140 28.19 -11.64 37.73
C SER A 140 28.70 -11.17 39.10
#